data_AF-W7ASR6-F1
#
_entry.id   AF-W7ASR6-F1
#
_cell.length_a   1.000
_cell.length_b   1.000
_cell.length_c   1.000
_cell.angle_alpha   90.00
_cell.angle_beta   90.00
_cell.angle_gamma   90.00
#
_symmetry.space_group_name_H-M   'P 1'
#
loop_
_entity.id
_entity.type
_entity.pdbx_description
1 polymer ?
#
loop_
_entity_poly.entity_id
_entity_poly.type
_entity_poly.pdbx_seq_one_letter_code
_entity_poly.pdbx_strand_id
1 'polypeptide(L)' 'MNKNSIPFETESPFVTSGIRVGTAAVTTRGFDEEAMVKVGELIAKVLHHLNEQAILDEIQAEVMSFMQNYPLYEDM' A
#
# COMPACT_ATOMS: atom_id res chain seq x y z
N MET A 1 4.47 4.42 2.61
CA MET A 1 3.35 5.05 3.36
C MET A 1 3.84 5.42 4.75
N ASN A 2 3.16 6.32 5.45
CA ASN A 2 3.52 6.69 6.82
C ASN A 2 2.28 6.80 7.72
N LYS A 3 2.45 6.42 8.99
CA LYS A 3 1.51 6.74 10.07
C LYS A 3 1.31 8.26 10.15
N ASN A 4 0.08 8.71 10.32
CA ASN A 4 -0.25 10.13 10.29
C ASN A 4 -1.44 10.42 11.21
N SER A 5 -1.34 11.48 12.02
CA SER A 5 -2.48 11.92 12.85
C SER A 5 -3.64 12.40 11.99
N ILE A 6 -4.85 12.22 12.50
CA ILE A 6 -6.09 12.71 11.88
C ILE A 6 -6.72 13.82 12.73
N PRO A 7 -7.65 14.64 12.18
CA PRO A 7 -8.32 15.66 12.98
C PRO A 7 -8.99 15.06 14.23
N PHE A 8 -8.88 15.77 15.36
CA PHE A 8 -9.48 15.40 16.65
C PHE A 8 -8.96 14.10 17.28
N GLU A 9 -7.73 13.69 16.93
CA GLU A 9 -7.06 12.54 17.55
C GLU A 9 -6.94 12.72 19.08
N THR A 10 -7.41 11.74 19.83
CA THR A 10 -7.30 11.68 21.30
C THR A 10 -6.08 10.88 21.76
N GLU A 11 -5.53 10.07 20.88
CA GLU A 11 -4.36 9.24 21.13
C GLU A 11 -3.05 10.05 21.06
N SER A 12 -2.01 9.49 21.68
CA SER A 12 -0.67 10.09 21.69
C SER A 12 -0.12 10.30 20.26
N PRO A 13 0.71 11.33 19.99
CA PRO A 13 1.36 11.52 18.69
C PRO A 13 2.20 10.33 18.19
N PHE A 14 2.57 9.42 19.09
CA PHE A 14 3.30 8.18 18.76
C PHE A 14 2.38 7.02 18.37
N VAL A 15 1.06 7.14 18.59
CA VAL A 15 0.02 6.18 18.25
C VAL A 15 -1.04 6.91 17.42
N THR A 16 -0.91 6.85 16.10
CA THR A 16 -1.82 7.55 15.18
C THR A 16 -2.86 6.61 14.60
N SER A 17 -4.08 7.09 14.38
CA SER A 17 -5.17 6.33 13.78
C SER A 17 -5.22 6.40 12.24
N GLY A 18 -4.36 7.22 11.62
CA GLY A 18 -4.35 7.42 10.17
C GLY A 18 -3.10 6.94 9.44
N ILE A 19 -3.24 6.79 8.13
CA ILE A 19 -2.14 6.52 7.19
C ILE A 19 -2.21 7.56 6.07
N ARG A 20 -1.05 8.11 5.70
CA ARG A 20 -0.92 8.95 4.51
C ARG A 20 -0.35 8.13 3.36
N VAL A 21 -1.02 8.23 2.22
CA VAL A 21 -0.66 7.57 0.95
C VAL A 21 -0.38 8.65 -0.09
N GLY A 22 0.64 8.44 -0.91
CA GLY A 22 1.00 9.34 -2.02
C GLY A 22 1.38 8.53 -3.26
N THR A 23 1.10 9.08 -4.44
CA THR A 23 1.21 8.38 -5.72
C THR A 23 2.50 8.70 -6.48
N ALA A 24 3.19 9.80 -6.16
CA ALA A 24 4.34 10.28 -6.92
C ALA A 24 5.38 9.20 -7.25
N ALA A 25 5.75 8.36 -6.29
CA ALA A 25 6.74 7.31 -6.50
C ALA A 25 6.28 6.20 -7.47
N VAL A 26 4.99 5.84 -7.44
CA VAL A 26 4.45 4.78 -8.30
C VAL A 26 4.06 5.31 -9.69
N THR A 27 3.58 6.55 -9.77
CA THR A 27 3.31 7.21 -11.06
C THR A 27 4.60 7.39 -11.87
N THR A 28 5.73 7.74 -11.25
CA THR A 28 7.04 7.78 -11.94
C THR A 28 7.48 6.41 -12.46
N ARG A 29 6.93 5.32 -11.91
CA ARG A 29 7.18 3.93 -12.36
C ARG A 29 6.15 3.44 -13.39
N GLY A 30 5.32 4.32 -13.93
CA GLY A 30 4.34 3.97 -14.97
C GLY A 30 3.01 3.42 -14.46
N PHE A 31 2.69 3.58 -13.16
CA PHE A 31 1.36 3.24 -12.67
C PHE A 31 0.31 4.20 -13.24
N ASP A 32 -0.73 3.62 -13.82
CA ASP A 32 -1.94 4.29 -14.29
C ASP A 32 -3.09 4.16 -13.27
N GLU A 33 -4.27 4.64 -13.64
CA GLU A 33 -5.45 4.62 -12.79
C GLU A 33 -5.89 3.18 -12.43
N GLU A 34 -5.81 2.24 -13.36
CA GLU A 34 -6.18 0.83 -13.11
C GLU A 34 -5.20 0.18 -12.12
N ALA A 35 -3.90 0.42 -12.28
CA ALA A 35 -2.88 0.00 -11.33
C ALA A 35 -3.14 0.56 -9.93
N MET A 36 -3.59 1.81 -9.83
CA MET A 36 -3.91 2.45 -8.55
C MET A 36 -5.17 1.89 -7.90
N VAL A 37 -6.19 1.49 -8.68
CA VAL A 37 -7.35 0.75 -8.16
C VAL A 37 -6.87 -0.56 -7.53
N LYS A 38 -5.99 -1.31 -8.21
CA LYS A 38 -5.44 -2.57 -7.68
C LYS A 38 -4.68 -2.36 -6.38
N VAL A 39 -3.88 -1.29 -6.27
CA VAL A 39 -3.20 -0.93 -5.02
C VAL A 39 -4.22 -0.68 -3.90
N GLY A 40 -5.32 0.02 -4.18
CA GLY A 40 -6.39 0.26 -3.22
C GLY A 40 -7.05 -1.03 -2.73
N GLU A 41 -7.35 -1.96 -3.65
CA GLU A 41 -7.91 -3.28 -3.32
C GLU A 41 -6.99 -4.09 -2.41
N LEU A 42 -5.67 -4.11 -2.73
CA LEU A 42 -4.68 -4.83 -1.92
C LEU A 42 -4.56 -4.23 -0.51
N ILE A 43 -4.59 -2.90 -0.38
CA ILE A 43 -4.61 -2.23 0.93
C ILE A 43 -5.87 -2.60 1.70
N ALA A 44 -7.05 -2.56 1.07
CA ALA A 44 -8.31 -2.94 1.70
C ALA A 44 -8.29 -4.40 2.17
N LYS A 45 -7.78 -5.31 1.34
CA LYS A 45 -7.64 -6.73 1.67
C LYS A 45 -6.76 -6.94 2.91
N VAL A 46 -5.63 -6.23 3.02
CA VAL A 46 -4.79 -6.26 4.24
C VAL A 46 -5.57 -5.79 5.47
N LEU A 47 -6.29 -4.65 5.36
CA LEU A 47 -7.04 -4.09 6.48
C LEU A 47 -8.15 -5.02 6.98
N HIS A 48 -8.77 -5.80 6.09
CA HIS A 48 -9.80 -6.77 6.46
C HIS A 48 -9.23 -8.06 7.07
N HIS A 49 -7.96 -8.37 6.85
CA HIS A 49 -7.32 -9.65 7.22
C HIS A 49 -6.05 -9.48 8.07
N LEU A 50 -5.97 -8.40 8.87
CA LEU A 50 -4.76 -8.00 9.63
C LEU A 50 -4.14 -9.09 10.51
N ASN A 51 -4.92 -10.09 10.94
CA ASN A 51 -4.48 -11.15 11.84
C ASN A 51 -4.43 -12.54 11.18
N GLU A 52 -4.60 -12.61 9.87
CA GLU A 52 -4.67 -13.86 9.11
C GLU A 52 -3.40 -14.05 8.29
N GLN A 53 -2.34 -14.58 8.93
CA GLN A 53 -1.00 -14.64 8.33
C GLN A 53 -0.97 -15.29 6.94
N ALA A 54 -1.72 -16.38 6.74
CA ALA A 54 -1.80 -17.04 5.43
C ALA A 54 -2.30 -16.10 4.33
N ILE A 55 -3.30 -15.27 4.62
CA ILE A 55 -3.82 -14.28 3.66
C ILE A 55 -2.81 -13.16 3.44
N LEU A 56 -2.09 -12.74 4.49
CA LEU A 56 -1.03 -11.74 4.35
C LEU A 56 0.11 -12.23 3.45
N ASP A 57 0.48 -13.51 3.56
CA ASP A 57 1.49 -14.14 2.70
C ASP A 57 1.02 -14.21 1.24
N GLU A 58 -0.25 -14.54 1.01
CA GLU A 58 -0.86 -14.50 -0.32
C GLU A 58 -0.87 -13.09 -0.92
N ILE A 59 -1.24 -12.08 -0.13
CA ILE A 59 -1.23 -10.68 -0.56
C ILE A 59 0.21 -10.25 -0.89
N GLN A 60 1.19 -10.66 -0.08
CA GLN A 60 2.59 -10.34 -0.35
C GLN A 60 3.04 -10.95 -1.69
N ALA A 61 2.70 -12.21 -1.96
CA ALA A 61 3.01 -12.85 -3.23
C ALA A 61 2.32 -12.15 -4.40
N GLU A 62 1.05 -11.74 -4.22
CA GLU A 62 0.27 -10.99 -5.21
C GLU A 62 0.91 -9.63 -5.52
N VAL A 63 1.33 -8.89 -4.49
CA VAL A 63 2.07 -7.62 -4.64
C VAL A 63 3.37 -7.87 -5.41
N MET A 64 4.17 -8.86 -5.01
CA MET A 64 5.45 -9.15 -5.66
C MET A 64 5.28 -9.49 -7.15
N SER A 65 4.25 -10.27 -7.51
CA SER A 65 3.93 -10.56 -8.90
C SER A 65 3.47 -9.31 -9.65
N PHE A 66 2.59 -8.50 -9.05
CA PHE A 66 2.09 -7.27 -9.66
C PHE A 66 3.21 -6.26 -9.95
N MET A 67 4.18 -6.12 -9.04
CA MET A 67 5.31 -5.21 -9.21
C MET A 67 6.26 -5.61 -10.36
N GLN A 68 6.22 -6.85 -10.84
CA GLN A 68 7.03 -7.27 -12.00
C GLN A 68 6.64 -6.55 -13.29
N ASN A 69 5.39 -6.06 -13.37
CA ASN A 69 4.92 -5.25 -14.51
C ASN A 69 5.48 -3.82 -14.49
N TYR A 70 6.08 -3.39 -13.38
CA TYR A 70 6.58 -2.02 -13.18
C TYR A 70 8.02 -2.03 -12.66
N PRO A 71 9.00 -2.51 -13.44
CA PRO A 71 10.40 -2.58 -13.02
C PRO A 71 10.94 -1.19 -12.66
N LEU A 72 11.84 -1.12 -11.68
CA LEU A 72 12.39 0.15 -11.20
C LEU A 72 13.53 0.67 -12.09
N TYR A 73 14.20 -0.26 -12.78
CA TYR A 73 15.28 -0.02 -13.73
C TYR A 73 15.03 -0.93 -14.92
N GLU A 74 14.81 -0.37 -16.10
CA GLU A 74 14.55 -1.14 -17.33
C GLU A 74 15.85 -1.74 -17.91
N ASP A 75 17.02 -1.22 -17.50
CA ASP A 75 18.34 -1.50 -18.09
C ASP A 75 19.37 -2.14 -17.12
N MET A 76 18.93 -2.77 -16.02
CA MET A 76 19.81 -3.54 -15.11
C MET A 76 19.35 -4.98 -14.93
#